data_AF-A0A2V9Z1V8-F1
#
_entry.id   AF-A0A2V9Z1V8-F1
#
_cell.length_a   1.000
_cell.length_b   1.000
_cell.length_c   1.000
_cell.angle_alpha   90.00
_cell.angle_beta   90.00
_cell.angle_gamma   90.00
#
_symmetry.space_group_name_H-M   'P 1'
#
loop_
_entity.id
_entity.type
_entity.pdbx_description
1 polymer ?
#
loop_
_entity_poly.entity_id
_entity_poly.type
_entity_poly.pdbx_seq_one_letter_code
_entity_poly.pdbx_strand_id
1 'polypeptide(L)'
;MPDLFIKPASGAVEQQAVLAGGGAKFPTDWSRDGKYVLYHGAGATTGWDVYVYSTADKTTKPLIQTPANEEQGQFSPDGHWVAYTSDETGNLEVYVRAFSSGGGTWRVSAAGGSQP
;
A
#
# COMPACT_ATOMS: atom_id res chain seq x y z
N MET A 1 -4.94 3.86 18.03
CA MET A 1 -4.88 3.95 16.54
C MET A 1 -4.13 2.71 16.05
N PRO A 2 -4.49 2.10 14.90
CA PRO A 2 -3.87 0.84 14.47
C PRO A 2 -2.41 1.05 14.02
N ASP A 3 -1.52 0.22 14.56
CA ASP A 3 -0.08 0.14 14.23
C ASP A 3 0.20 -1.09 13.36
N LEU A 4 1.35 -1.13 12.67
CA LEU A 4 1.76 -2.29 11.86
C LEU A 4 2.67 -3.22 12.67
N PHE A 5 2.34 -4.51 12.69
CA PHE A 5 3.11 -5.56 13.36
C PHE A 5 3.48 -6.68 12.37
N ILE A 6 4.62 -7.32 12.60
CA ILE A 6 5.00 -8.57 11.92
C ILE A 6 5.12 -9.68 12.96
N LYS A 7 4.59 -10.86 12.61
CA LYS A 7 4.71 -12.08 13.40
C LYS A 7 5.09 -13.25 12.48
N PRO A 8 6.09 -14.06 12.82
CA PRO A 8 6.37 -15.29 12.09
C PRO A 8 5.18 -16.25 12.14
N ALA A 9 4.85 -16.88 11.00
CA ALA A 9 3.77 -17.86 10.90
C ALA A 9 3.97 -19.09 11.81
N SER A 10 5.21 -19.36 12.24
CA SER A 10 5.53 -20.42 13.20
C SER A 10 4.98 -20.16 14.61
N GLY A 11 4.56 -18.93 14.92
CA GLY A 11 4.01 -18.55 16.22
C GLY A 11 5.02 -18.54 17.38
N ALA A 12 6.27 -18.94 17.14
CA ALA A 12 7.31 -19.11 18.16
C ALA A 12 7.85 -17.80 18.75
N VAL A 13 7.52 -16.66 18.14
CA VAL A 13 7.99 -15.34 18.55
C VAL A 13 6.79 -14.42 18.74
N GLU A 14 6.84 -13.57 19.77
CA GLU A 14 5.86 -12.50 19.98
C GLU A 14 5.85 -11.52 18.79
N GLN A 15 4.71 -10.88 18.57
CA GLN A 15 4.56 -9.88 17.52
C GLN A 15 5.49 -8.69 17.77
N GLN A 16 6.25 -8.27 16.76
CA GLN A 16 7.09 -7.08 16.86
C GLN A 16 6.38 -5.91 16.18
N ALA A 17 6.30 -4.76 16.86
CA ALA A 17 5.86 -3.52 16.25
C ALA A 17 6.88 -3.10 15.18
N VAL A 18 6.39 -2.89 13.97
CA VAL A 18 7.20 -2.60 12.79
C VAL A 18 7.18 -1.11 12.48
N LEU A 19 6.01 -0.50 12.61
CA LEU A 19 5.80 0.94 12.56
C LEU A 19 4.80 1.28 13.66
N ALA A 20 5.29 1.91 14.73
CA ALA A 20 4.48 2.33 15.87
C ALA A 20 4.23 3.84 15.82
N GLY A 21 2.99 4.25 16.08
CA GLY A 21 2.58 5.65 16.10
C GLY A 21 2.43 6.28 14.70
N GLY A 22 1.98 7.53 14.67
CA GLY A 22 1.87 8.31 13.43
C GLY A 22 0.66 7.94 12.55
N GLY A 23 -0.54 7.84 13.14
CA GLY A 23 -1.79 7.62 12.42
C GLY A 23 -2.11 6.13 12.16
N ALA A 24 -3.30 5.88 11.65
CA ALA A 24 -3.77 4.52 11.35
C ALA A 24 -2.99 3.90 10.17
N LYS A 25 -2.57 2.64 10.31
CA LYS A 25 -1.92 1.86 9.25
C LYS A 25 -2.73 0.59 8.96
N PHE A 26 -3.14 0.43 7.70
CA PHE A 26 -3.95 -0.70 7.26
C PHE A 26 -3.16 -1.51 6.21
N PRO A 27 -2.48 -2.61 6.62
CA PRO A 27 -1.77 -3.46 5.69
C PRO A 27 -2.73 -4.12 4.71
N THR A 28 -2.35 -4.18 3.44
CA THR A 28 -3.20 -4.69 2.36
C THR A 28 -2.60 -5.87 1.62
N ASP A 29 -1.28 -5.93 1.46
CA ASP A 29 -0.63 -7.03 0.74
C ASP A 29 0.86 -7.21 1.09
N TRP A 30 1.39 -8.41 0.84
CA TRP A 30 2.80 -8.75 0.96
C TRP A 30 3.33 -9.19 -0.42
N SER A 31 4.44 -8.60 -0.87
CA SER A 31 5.12 -9.07 -2.07
C SER A 31 5.47 -10.56 -1.96
N ARG A 32 5.33 -11.31 -3.06
CA ARG A 32 5.57 -12.78 -3.06
C ARG A 32 6.98 -13.17 -2.62
N ASP A 33 7.96 -12.29 -2.83
CA ASP A 33 9.35 -12.51 -2.42
C ASP A 33 9.61 -12.16 -0.94
N GLY A 34 8.59 -11.72 -0.20
CA GLY A 34 8.68 -11.42 1.21
C GLY A 34 9.32 -10.06 1.54
N LYS A 35 9.74 -9.28 0.53
CA LYS A 35 10.56 -8.07 0.76
C LYS A 35 9.77 -6.80 1.05
N TYR A 36 8.50 -6.76 0.67
CA TYR A 36 7.70 -5.54 0.76
C TYR A 36 6.29 -5.81 1.30
N VAL A 37 5.78 -4.86 2.08
CA VAL A 37 4.40 -4.83 2.55
C VAL A 37 3.75 -3.53 2.09
N LEU A 38 2.60 -3.64 1.42
CA LEU A 38 1.74 -2.48 1.12
C LEU A 38 0.81 -2.22 2.29
N TYR A 39 0.60 -0.95 2.57
CA TYR A 39 -0.42 -0.49 3.49
C TYR A 39 -0.92 0.88 3.05
N HIS A 40 -2.14 1.25 3.43
CA HIS A 40 -2.60 2.63 3.32
C HIS A 40 -2.71 3.27 4.71
N GLY A 41 -2.55 4.59 4.75
CA GLY A 41 -2.53 5.36 5.99
C GLY A 41 -2.73 6.85 5.70
N ALA A 42 -3.04 7.62 6.74
CA ALA A 42 -3.17 9.06 6.60
C ALA A 42 -1.83 9.69 6.21
N GLY A 43 -1.85 10.50 5.16
CA GLY A 43 -0.74 11.33 4.72
C GLY A 43 -0.43 12.45 5.70
N ALA A 44 0.81 12.95 5.65
CA ALA A 44 1.21 14.07 6.50
C ALA A 44 0.53 15.39 6.09
N THR A 45 0.28 15.56 4.80
CA THR A 45 -0.33 16.77 4.20
C THR A 45 -1.42 16.44 3.17
N THR A 46 -1.71 15.16 2.95
CA THR A 46 -2.69 14.61 1.98
C THR A 46 -3.74 13.78 2.72
N GLY A 47 -4.68 13.18 1.98
CA GLY A 47 -5.71 12.28 2.51
C GLY A 47 -5.15 10.90 2.88
N TRP A 48 -5.82 9.84 2.44
CA TRP A 48 -5.24 8.50 2.50
C TRP A 48 -4.20 8.34 1.38
N ASP A 49 -3.02 7.82 1.72
CA ASP A 49 -1.99 7.47 0.73
C ASP A 49 -1.65 5.98 0.83
N VAL A 50 -1.11 5.41 -0.26
CA VAL A 50 -0.53 4.07 -0.27
C VAL A 50 0.98 4.14 -0.06
N TYR A 51 1.44 3.39 0.94
CA TYR A 51 2.84 3.28 1.34
C TYR A 51 3.38 1.89 1.07
N VAL A 52 4.71 1.80 0.98
CA VAL A 52 5.43 0.52 0.96
C VAL A 52 6.45 0.47 2.10
N TYR A 53 6.41 -0.62 2.85
CA TYR A 53 7.39 -0.97 3.88
C TYR A 53 8.38 -2.01 3.34
N SER A 54 9.68 -1.75 3.47
CA SER A 54 10.77 -2.70 3.19
C SER A 54 11.05 -3.56 4.42
N THR A 55 10.89 -4.89 4.30
CA THR A 55 11.17 -5.83 5.40
C THR A 55 12.68 -5.99 5.65
N ALA A 56 13.50 -5.78 4.62
CA ALA A 56 14.95 -5.84 4.72
C ALA A 56 15.51 -4.59 5.43
N ASP A 57 15.10 -3.40 4.97
CA ASP A 57 15.66 -2.13 5.45
C ASP A 57 14.93 -1.60 6.68
N LYS A 58 13.76 -2.16 6.99
CA LYS A 58 12.85 -1.71 8.05
C LYS A 58 12.45 -0.24 7.91
N THR A 59 12.25 0.21 6.68
CA THR A 59 11.85 1.58 6.34
C THR A 59 10.53 1.62 5.60
N THR A 60 9.82 2.74 5.70
CA THR A 60 8.62 3.02 4.90
C THR A 60 8.86 4.21 3.98
N LYS A 61 8.20 4.20 2.82
CA LYS A 61 8.15 5.35 1.92
C LYS A 61 6.76 5.43 1.26
N PRO A 62 6.28 6.64 0.91
CA PRO A 62 5.09 6.77 0.09
C PRO A 62 5.34 6.09 -1.26
N LEU A 63 4.37 5.31 -1.73
CA LEU A 63 4.38 4.71 -3.06
C LEU A 63 3.47 5.53 -3.99
N ILE A 64 2.25 5.80 -3.55
CA ILE A 64 1.29 6.69 -4.21
C ILE A 64 0.85 7.71 -3.17
N GLN A 65 1.09 8.98 -3.46
CA GLN A 65 0.77 10.10 -2.59
C GLN A 65 0.39 11.27 -3.50
N THR A 66 -0.90 11.52 -3.63
CA THR A 66 -1.42 12.63 -4.42
C THR A 66 -2.44 13.44 -3.60
N PRO A 67 -3.03 14.52 -4.14
CA PRO A 67 -4.13 15.20 -3.46
C PRO A 67 -5.41 14.35 -3.30
N ALA A 68 -5.54 13.26 -4.05
CA ALA A 68 -6.64 12.30 -3.94
C ALA A 68 -6.46 11.37 -2.73
N ASN A 69 -7.50 10.58 -2.41
CA ASN A 69 -7.37 9.46 -1.50
C ASN A 69 -6.96 8.21 -2.28
N GLU A 70 -5.95 7.50 -1.79
CA GLU A 70 -5.49 6.23 -2.33
C GLU A 70 -5.46 5.13 -1.29
N GLU A 71 -6.05 3.98 -1.64
CA GLU A 71 -6.25 2.86 -0.72
C GLU A 71 -6.07 1.50 -1.42
N GLN A 72 -6.11 0.42 -0.62
CA GLN A 72 -6.24 -0.97 -1.10
C GLN A 72 -5.16 -1.42 -2.09
N GLY A 73 -3.90 -1.01 -1.89
CA GLY A 73 -2.79 -1.40 -2.76
C GLY A 73 -2.53 -2.92 -2.77
N GLN A 74 -2.40 -3.52 -3.96
CA GLN A 74 -2.11 -4.96 -4.17
C GLN A 74 -0.97 -5.13 -5.18
N PHE A 75 -0.01 -6.02 -4.89
CA PHE A 75 1.04 -6.37 -5.84
C PHE A 75 0.52 -7.31 -6.93
N SER A 76 1.02 -7.17 -8.16
CA SER A 76 0.87 -8.21 -9.15
C SER A 76 1.64 -9.48 -8.77
N PRO A 77 1.23 -10.67 -9.25
CA PRO A 77 1.95 -11.92 -8.98
C PRO A 77 3.43 -11.93 -9.39
N ASP A 78 3.78 -11.16 -10.43
CA ASP A 78 5.16 -11.00 -10.90
C ASP A 78 5.95 -9.89 -10.17
N GLY A 79 5.28 -9.13 -9.29
CA GLY A 79 5.89 -8.05 -8.50
C GLY A 79 6.23 -6.79 -9.30
N HIS A 80 5.83 -6.70 -10.56
CA HIS A 80 6.14 -5.55 -11.42
C HIS A 80 5.13 -4.40 -11.31
N TRP A 81 3.93 -4.70 -10.80
CA TRP A 81 2.80 -3.78 -10.81
C TRP A 81 2.17 -3.67 -9.43
N VAL A 82 1.51 -2.54 -9.20
CA VAL A 82 0.61 -2.33 -8.07
C VAL A 82 -0.73 -1.84 -8.59
N ALA A 83 -1.79 -2.55 -8.23
CA ALA A 83 -3.17 -2.10 -8.38
C ALA A 83 -3.59 -1.35 -7.09
N TYR A 84 -4.36 -0.28 -7.21
CA TYR A 84 -4.85 0.51 -6.08
C TYR A 84 -6.15 1.21 -6.44
N THR A 85 -6.91 1.67 -5.45
CA THR A 85 -8.06 2.54 -5.68
C THR A 85 -7.71 4.00 -5.47
N SER A 86 -8.27 4.89 -6.28
CA SER A 86 -8.16 6.33 -6.07
C SER A 86 -9.46 7.05 -6.42
N ASP A 87 -9.74 8.14 -5.71
CA ASP A 87 -10.85 9.06 -5.99
C ASP A 87 -10.45 10.27 -6.86
N GLU A 88 -9.31 10.22 -7.55
CA GLU A 88 -8.78 11.34 -8.37
C GLU A 88 -9.74 11.84 -9.46
N THR A 89 -10.75 11.05 -9.86
CA THR A 89 -11.79 11.45 -10.83
C THR A 89 -13.08 11.96 -10.18
N GLY A 90 -13.12 12.03 -8.84
CA GLY A 90 -14.32 12.32 -8.05
C GLY A 90 -15.15 11.07 -7.68
N ASN A 91 -14.78 9.89 -8.19
CA ASN A 91 -15.32 8.59 -7.81
C ASN A 91 -14.16 7.61 -7.55
N LEU A 92 -14.36 6.62 -6.69
CA LEU A 92 -13.40 5.54 -6.48
C LEU A 92 -13.28 4.68 -7.75
N GLU A 93 -12.08 4.64 -8.31
CA GLU A 93 -11.71 3.87 -9.49
C GLU A 93 -10.44 3.05 -9.21
N VAL A 94 -10.25 1.95 -9.95
CA VAL A 94 -9.07 1.10 -9.87
C VAL A 94 -8.02 1.55 -10.89
N TYR A 95 -6.80 1.70 -10.39
CA TYR A 95 -5.62 2.11 -11.12
C TYR A 95 -4.55 1.04 -11.00
N VAL A 96 -3.68 0.98 -12.00
CA VAL A 96 -2.48 0.15 -12.00
C VAL A 96 -1.29 1.01 -12.37
N ARG A 97 -0.19 0.84 -11.64
CA ARG A 97 1.09 1.48 -11.95
C ARG A 97 2.24 0.51 -11.78
N ALA A 98 3.37 0.80 -12.42
CA ALA A 98 4.58 0.05 -12.16
C ALA A 98 5.03 0.24 -10.71
N PHE A 99 5.49 -0.85 -10.08
CA PHE A 99 6.07 -0.81 -8.74
C PHE A 99 7.49 -0.19 -8.76
N SER A 100 8.28 -0.50 -9.79
CA SER A 100 9.58 0.13 -10.02
C SER A 100 9.44 1.54 -10.57
N SER A 101 10.35 2.44 -10.20
CA SER A 101 10.41 3.81 -10.72
C SER A 101 10.49 3.83 -12.25
N GLY A 102 9.66 4.66 -12.90
CA GLY A 102 9.76 4.95 -14.33
C GLY A 102 8.66 4.36 -15.23
N GLY A 103 7.71 3.61 -14.69
CA GLY A 103 6.52 3.17 -15.44
C GLY A 103 5.34 4.13 -15.32
N GLY A 104 4.43 4.07 -16.30
CA GLY A 104 3.20 4.87 -16.32
C GLY A 104 2.16 4.45 -15.26
N THR A 105 1.05 5.17 -15.24
CA THR A 105 -0.15 4.86 -14.47
C THR A 105 -1.32 4.72 -15.44
N TRP A 106 -2.15 3.70 -15.24
CA TRP A 106 -3.28 3.37 -16.10
C TRP A 106 -4.53 3.14 -15.26
N ARG A 107 -5.62 3.82 -15.59
CA ARG A 107 -6.95 3.53 -15.05
C ARG A 107 -7.51 2.27 -15.73
N VAL A 108 -8.00 1.32 -14.95
CA VAL A 108 -8.49 0.03 -15.47
C VAL A 108 -10.01 -0.10 -15.36
N SER A 109 -10.66 0.58 -14.41
CA SER A 109 -12.12 0.65 -14.31
C SER A 109 -12.69 1.86 -15.06
N ALA A 110 -13.91 1.76 -15.60
CA ALA A 110 -14.57 2.87 -16.31
C ALA A 110 -15.85 3.38 -15.61
N ALA A 111 -16.33 2.66 -14.59
CA ALA A 111 -17.60 2.92 -13.91
C ALA A 111 -17.58 2.52 -12.42
N GLY A 112 -16.43 2.70 -11.76
CA GLY A 112 -16.23 2.38 -10.35
C GLY A 112 -15.47 1.09 -10.06
N GLY A 113 -14.86 1.05 -8.88
CA GLY A 113 -14.23 -0.13 -8.28
C GLY A 113 -13.65 0.24 -6.90
N SER A 114 -14.02 -0.51 -5.86
CA SER A 114 -13.66 -0.19 -4.46
C SER A 114 -12.52 -1.03 -3.91
N GLN A 115 -12.19 -2.16 -4.58
CA GLN A 115 -11.08 -3.04 -4.23
C GLN A 115 -10.57 -3.72 -5.53
N PRO A 116 -9.26 -3.74 -5.78
CA PRO A 116 -8.66 -4.50 -6.87
C PRO A 116 -8.50 -5.99 -6.55
#